data_AF-A0A1Y5HF98-F1
#
_entry.id   AF-A0A1Y5HF98-F1
#
_cell.length_a   1.000
_cell.length_b   1.000
_cell.length_c   1.000
_cell.angle_alpha   90.00
_cell.angle_beta   90.00
_cell.angle_gamma   90.00
#
_symmetry.space_group_name_H-M   'P 1'
#
loop_
_entity.id
_entity.type
_entity.pdbx_description
1 polymer ?
#
loop_
_entity_poly.entity_id
_entity_poly.type
_entity_poly.pdbx_seq_one_letter_code
_entity_poly.pdbx_strand_id
1 'polypeptide(L)' 'MFQQVASNLPISIYREFRKAIVTGYWSNGMLLTDKQRRTCEQALFFHEQNQTDICH' A
#
# COMPACT_ATOMS: atom_id res chain seq x y z
N MET A 1 -1.65 -15.33 -3.89
CA MET A 1 -0.26 -14.80 -3.79
C MET A 1 -0.24 -13.32 -3.41
N PHE A 2 -0.96 -12.43 -4.13
CA PHE A 2 -0.98 -10.98 -3.83
C PHE A 2 -1.33 -10.64 -2.38
N GLN A 3 -2.40 -11.22 -1.82
CA GLN A 3 -2.83 -10.96 -0.43
C GLN A 3 -1.74 -11.23 0.61
N GLN A 4 -1.04 -12.36 0.52
CA GLN A 4 0.05 -12.70 1.46
C GLN A 4 1.21 -11.70 1.39
N VAL A 5 1.52 -11.20 0.19
CA VAL A 5 2.55 -10.18 -0.01
C VAL A 5 2.08 -8.84 0.56
N ALA A 6 0.82 -8.47 0.29
CA ALA A 6 0.22 -7.23 0.79
C ALA A 6 0.14 -7.19 2.33
N SER A 7 -0.23 -8.31 2.96
CA SER A 7 -0.31 -8.40 4.42
C SER A 7 1.04 -8.28 5.12
N ASN A 8 2.14 -8.63 4.45
CA ASN A 8 3.51 -8.58 4.99
C ASN A 8 4.35 -7.47 4.34
N LEU A 9 3.71 -6.36 3.94
CA LEU A 9 4.41 -5.24 3.34
C LEU A 9 5.43 -4.63 4.33
N PRO A 10 6.67 -4.38 3.90
CA PRO A 10 7.61 -3.60 4.70
C PRO A 10 7.05 -2.21 4.98
N ILE A 11 7.29 -1.69 6.19
CA ILE A 11 6.77 -0.39 6.62
C ILE A 11 7.18 0.77 5.70
N SER A 12 8.35 0.68 5.07
CA SER A 12 8.82 1.65 4.07
C SER A 12 7.92 1.68 2.84
N ILE A 13 7.50 0.51 2.35
CA ILE A 13 6.62 0.39 1.18
C ILE A 13 5.19 0.82 1.54
N TYR A 14 4.68 0.45 2.72
CA TYR A 14 3.39 0.96 3.22
C TYR A 14 3.35 2.50 3.23
N ARG A 15 4.40 3.13 3.78
CA ARG A 15 4.51 4.59 3.84
C ARG A 15 4.59 5.21 2.45
N GLU A 16 5.36 4.60 1.55
CA GLU A 16 5.48 5.06 0.17
C GLU A 16 4.15 5.00 -0.57
N PHE A 17 3.41 3.90 -0.47
CA PHE A 17 2.09 3.74 -1.08
C PHE A 17 1.10 4.78 -0.55
N ARG A 18 1.06 4.97 0.77
CA ARG A 18 0.19 5.98 1.39
C ARG A 18 0.53 7.39 0.91
N LYS A 19 1.81 7.74 0.84
CA LYS A 19 2.29 9.04 0.33
C LYS A 19 1.94 9.23 -1.15
N ALA A 20 2.16 8.21 -1.97
CA ALA A 20 1.89 8.27 -3.40
C ALA A 20 0.40 8.44 -3.70
N ILE A 21 -0.49 7.76 -2.95
CA ILE A 21 -1.94 7.92 -3.11
C ILE A 21 -2.38 9.35 -2.84
N VAL A 22 -1.89 9.93 -1.73
CA VAL A 22 -2.23 11.31 -1.29
C VAL A 22 -1.71 12.36 -2.26
N THR A 23 -0.46 12.22 -2.70
CA THR A 23 0.19 13.23 -3.55
C THR A 23 -0.09 13.04 -5.04
N GLY A 24 -0.47 11.83 -5.47
CA GLY A 24 -0.61 11.45 -6.88
C GLY A 24 0.73 11.16 -7.57
N TYR A 25 1.85 11.14 -6.85
CA TYR A 25 3.18 10.91 -7.41
C TYR A 25 4.02 9.98 -6.53
N TRP A 26 4.85 9.16 -7.16
CA TRP A 26 5.89 8.39 -6.50
C TRP A 26 7.01 9.30 -5.99
N SER A 27 7.81 8.83 -5.03
CA SER A 27 8.97 9.57 -4.50
C SER A 27 10.01 9.95 -5.56
N ASN A 28 10.06 9.23 -6.69
CA ASN A 28 10.91 9.55 -7.82
C ASN A 28 10.30 10.58 -8.81
N GLY A 29 9.14 11.16 -8.48
CA GLY A 29 8.47 12.16 -9.31
C GLY A 29 7.59 11.62 -10.44
N MET A 30 7.48 10.29 -10.60
CA MET A 30 6.57 9.70 -11.58
C MET A 30 5.11 9.82 -11.13
N LEU A 31 4.20 10.09 -12.07
CA LEU A 31 2.77 10.12 -11.80
C LEU A 31 2.27 8.72 -11.38
N LEU A 32 1.47 8.69 -10.32
CA LEU A 32 0.75 7.48 -9.91
C LEU A 32 -0.46 7.27 -10.82
N THR A 33 -0.42 6.22 -11.63
CA THR A 33 -1.55 5.89 -12.51
C THR A 33 -2.76 5.36 -11.72
N ASP A 34 -3.97 5.46 -12.26
CA ASP A 34 -5.18 4.94 -11.60
C ASP A 34 -5.11 3.44 -11.33
N LYS A 35 -4.48 2.67 -12.24
CA LYS A 35 -4.26 1.23 -12.02
C LYS A 35 -3.36 0.99 -10.82
N GLN A 36 -2.25 1.72 -10.73
CA GLN A 36 -1.33 1.61 -9.60
C GLN A 36 -1.97 2.08 -8.29
N ARG A 37 -2.75 3.17 -8.32
CA ARG A 37 -3.51 3.67 -7.16
C ARG A 37 -4.41 2.59 -6.60
N ARG A 38 -5.24 1.96 -7.43
CA ARG A 38 -6.12 0.84 -7.01
C ARG A 38 -5.34 -0.32 -6.39
N THR A 39 -4.21 -0.69 -7.01
CA THR A 39 -3.36 -1.75 -6.46
C THR A 39 -2.75 -1.37 -5.11
N CYS A 40 -2.31 -0.12 -4.93
CA CYS A 40 -1.79 0.36 -3.66
C CYS A 40 -2.87 0.38 -2.59
N GLU A 41 -4.07 0.87 -2.90
CA GLU A 41 -5.22 0.89 -1.99
C GLU A 41 -5.60 -0.52 -1.52
N GLN A 42 -5.68 -1.48 -2.44
CA GLN A 42 -5.91 -2.90 -2.10
C GLN A 42 -4.79 -3.45 -1.20
N ALA A 43 -3.54 -3.10 -1.48
CA ALA A 43 -2.42 -3.58 -0.70
C ALA A 43 -2.42 -3.01 0.73
N LEU A 44 -2.75 -1.73 0.89
CA LEU A 44 -2.90 -1.09 2.20
C LEU A 44 -4.04 -1.73 3.00
N PHE A 45 -5.18 -2.00 2.36
CA PHE A 45 -6.32 -2.65 3.00
C PHE A 45 -5.96 -4.01 3.62
N PHE A 46 -5.28 -4.89 2.86
CA PHE A 46 -4.85 -6.20 3.37
C PHE A 46 -3.76 -6.12 4.44
N HIS A 47 -2.92 -5.09 4.39
CA HIS A 47 -1.92 -4.85 5.43
C HIS A 47 -2.58 -4.42 6.75
N GLU A 48 -3.55 -3.51 6.68
CA GLU A 48 -4.26 -2.97 7.85
C GLU A 48 -5.13 -4.05 8.49
N GLN A 49 -5.88 -4.83 7.70
CA GLN A 49 -6.63 -5.98 8.22
C GLN A 49 -5.74 -6.93 9.02
N ASN A 50 -4.58 -7.28 8.46
CA ASN A 50 -3.67 -8.19 9.14
C ASN A 50 -3.16 -7.60 10.46
N GLN A 51 -2.81 -6.31 10.52
CA GLN A 51 -2.38 -5.67 11.78
C GLN A 51 -3.48 -5.65 12.85
N THR A 52 -4.75 -5.48 12.46
CA THR A 52 -5.89 -5.62 13.41
C THR A 52 -6.05 -7.05 13.92
N ASP A 53 -5.80 -8.07 13.09
CA ASP A 53 -5.93 -9.48 13.49
C ASP A 53 -4.83 -9.94 14.46
N ILE A 54 -3.62 -9.37 14.43
CA ILE A 54 -2.55 -9.70 15.42
C ILE A 54 -2.86 -9.09 16.80
N CYS A 55 -3.76 -8.11 16.87
CA CYS A 55 -4.06 -7.40 18.11
C CYS A 55 -5.25 -7.98 18.90
N HIS A 56 -5.76 -9.16 18.50
CA HIS A 56 -6.93 -9.82 19.10
C HIS A 56 -6.60 -11.09 19.89
#